data_AF-A0A7G3ZWV1-F1
#
_entry.id   AF-A0A7G3ZWV1-F1
#
_cell.length_a   1.000
_cell.length_b   1.000
_cell.length_c   1.000
_cell.angle_alpha   90.00
_cell.angle_beta   90.00
_cell.angle_gamma   90.00
#
_symmetry.space_group_name_H-M   'P 1'
#
loop_
_entity.id
_entity.type
_entity.pdbx_description
1 polymer ?
#
loop_
_entity_poly.entity_id
_entity_poly.type
_entity_poly.pdbx_seq_one_letter_code
_entity_poly.pdbx_strand_id
1 'polypeptide(L)'
;MGNKLLVLLMGIVSIACHAAGGYPCTPNNVKEINHAIKNYIVKTAISSKEVTISAKKCVGNYAYAEVAPNKPITDTAMVYLHKEGKGWKVMNWGTSFDETFLAKLPKELRNP
;
A
#
# COMPACT_ATOMS: atom_id res chain seq x y z
N MET A 1 -39.51 -46.79 -12.54
CA MET A 1 -39.94 -45.96 -11.40
C MET A 1 -38.96 -46.19 -10.25
N GLY A 2 -38.34 -45.13 -9.72
CA GLY A 2 -37.38 -45.26 -8.63
C GLY A 2 -36.49 -44.03 -8.48
N ASN A 3 -37.13 -42.90 -8.21
CA ASN A 3 -36.49 -41.62 -7.92
C ASN A 3 -35.76 -41.69 -6.57
N LYS A 4 -34.48 -41.34 -6.49
CA LYS A 4 -33.82 -41.03 -5.22
C LYS A 4 -33.00 -39.74 -5.39
N LEU A 5 -33.68 -38.64 -5.07
CA LEU A 5 -33.10 -37.31 -4.89
C LEU A 5 -31.96 -37.36 -3.87
N LEU A 6 -30.77 -36.94 -4.30
CA LEU A 6 -29.77 -36.34 -3.42
C LEU A 6 -30.28 -34.96 -3.01
N VAL A 7 -30.34 -34.68 -1.71
CA VAL A 7 -30.33 -33.30 -1.21
C VAL A 7 -29.32 -33.23 -0.07
N LEU A 8 -28.08 -32.90 -0.43
CA LEU A 8 -27.05 -32.53 0.53
C LEU A 8 -27.18 -31.01 0.76
N LEU A 9 -27.85 -30.61 1.84
CA LEU A 9 -27.90 -29.23 2.30
C LEU A 9 -26.53 -28.85 2.89
N MET A 10 -25.64 -28.32 2.04
CA MET A 10 -24.49 -27.56 2.52
C MET A 10 -24.97 -26.17 2.94
N GLY A 11 -25.11 -25.99 4.26
CA GLY A 11 -25.37 -24.70 4.87
C GLY A 11 -24.24 -23.73 4.53
N ILE A 12 -24.57 -22.68 3.78
CA ILE A 12 -23.65 -21.58 3.49
C ILE A 12 -23.56 -20.76 4.77
N VAL A 13 -22.52 -21.03 5.56
CA VAL A 13 -22.12 -20.13 6.65
C VAL A 13 -21.54 -18.89 5.99
N SER A 14 -22.37 -17.86 5.85
CA SER A 14 -21.95 -16.52 5.43
C SER A 14 -21.08 -15.91 6.52
N ILE A 15 -19.79 -16.24 6.50
CA ILE A 15 -18.78 -15.52 7.27
C ILE A 15 -18.63 -14.16 6.60
N ALA A 16 -19.49 -13.21 6.95
CA ALA A 16 -19.33 -11.82 6.58
C ALA A 16 -18.11 -11.28 7.34
N CYS A 17 -16.92 -11.51 6.79
CA CYS A 17 -15.68 -10.96 7.28
C CYS A 17 -15.75 -9.44 7.09
N HIS A 18 -16.11 -8.71 8.15
CA HIS A 18 -16.02 -7.26 8.21
C HIS A 18 -14.54 -6.91 8.30
N ALA A 19 -13.85 -6.91 7.17
CA ALA A 19 -12.52 -6.34 7.07
C ALA A 19 -12.66 -4.84 7.39
N ALA A 20 -12.03 -4.40 8.48
CA ALA A 20 -11.76 -2.99 8.73
C ALA A 20 -11.33 -2.36 7.40
N GLY A 21 -11.96 -1.25 7.01
CA GLY A 21 -11.87 -0.60 5.70
C GLY A 21 -10.46 -0.22 5.28
N GLY A 22 -9.67 -1.24 4.96
CA GLY A 22 -8.30 -1.14 4.50
C GLY A 22 -8.33 -0.91 3.00
N TYR A 23 -7.38 -0.10 2.55
CA TYR A 23 -7.07 0.06 1.15
C TYR A 23 -5.80 -0.74 0.84
N PRO A 24 -5.81 -2.09 0.96
CA PRO A 24 -4.59 -2.86 0.81
C PRO A 24 -4.06 -2.74 -0.61
N CYS A 25 -2.74 -2.66 -0.73
CA CYS A 25 -2.10 -2.73 -2.02
C CYS A 25 -2.12 -4.16 -2.55
N THR A 26 -2.50 -4.33 -3.83
CA THR A 26 -2.39 -5.64 -4.50
C THR A 26 -0.92 -6.07 -4.57
N PRO A 27 -0.62 -7.38 -4.60
CA PRO A 27 0.77 -7.86 -4.67
C PRO A 27 1.57 -7.28 -5.85
N ASN A 28 0.92 -7.03 -6.98
CA ASN A 28 1.56 -6.37 -8.12
C ASN A 28 1.90 -4.90 -7.82
N ASN A 29 0.96 -4.14 -7.25
CA ASN A 29 1.21 -2.76 -6.84
C ASN A 29 2.32 -2.68 -5.79
N VAL A 30 2.36 -3.60 -4.82
CA VAL A 30 3.45 -3.66 -3.82
C VAL A 30 4.81 -3.79 -4.51
N LYS A 31 4.95 -4.68 -5.50
CA LYS A 31 6.19 -4.86 -6.26
C LYS A 31 6.58 -3.60 -7.03
N GLU A 32 5.63 -2.99 -7.74
CA GLU A 32 5.88 -1.78 -8.53
C GLU A 32 6.21 -0.56 -7.67
N ILE A 33 5.52 -0.39 -6.54
CA ILE A 33 5.79 0.67 -5.54
C ILE A 33 7.19 0.47 -4.96
N ASN A 34 7.53 -0.74 -4.54
CA ASN A 34 8.86 -1.04 -4.01
C ASN A 34 9.96 -0.73 -5.05
N HIS A 35 9.71 -1.03 -6.32
CA HIS A 35 10.64 -0.68 -7.39
C HIS A 35 10.78 0.83 -7.57
N ALA A 36 9.66 1.58 -7.61
CA ALA A 36 9.67 3.03 -7.72
C ALA A 36 10.41 3.72 -6.56
N ILE A 37 10.16 3.27 -5.33
CA ILE A 37 10.82 3.79 -4.11
C ILE A 37 12.32 3.47 -4.13
N LYS A 38 12.73 2.25 -4.49
CA LYS A 38 14.15 1.91 -4.62
C LYS A 38 14.87 2.77 -5.66
N ASN A 39 14.25 3.00 -6.82
CA ASN A 39 14.81 3.88 -7.85
C ASN A 39 14.91 5.34 -7.41
N TYR A 40 13.99 5.79 -6.54
CA TYR A 40 14.07 7.11 -5.91
C TYR A 40 15.25 7.19 -4.93
N ILE A 41 15.42 6.17 -4.06
CA ILE A 41 16.49 6.11 -3.06
C ILE A 41 17.88 6.08 -3.70
N VAL A 42 18.07 5.43 -4.85
CA VAL A 42 19.36 5.46 -5.58
C VAL A 42 19.82 6.90 -5.89
N LYS A 43 18.90 7.88 -5.91
CA LYS A 43 19.20 9.29 -6.12
C LYS A 43 19.41 10.08 -4.82
N THR A 44 19.37 9.43 -3.66
CA THR A 44 19.54 10.05 -2.33
C THR A 44 20.80 9.52 -1.64
N ALA A 45 21.11 10.06 -0.45
CA ALA A 45 22.28 9.67 0.34
C ALA A 45 22.12 8.32 1.08
N ILE A 46 20.93 7.71 1.06
CA ILE A 46 20.63 6.46 1.77
C ILE A 46 20.71 5.29 0.78
N SER A 47 21.29 4.16 1.17
CA SER A 47 21.30 2.96 0.33
C SER A 47 19.95 2.24 0.37
N SER A 48 19.43 1.85 -0.80
CA SER A 48 18.19 1.08 -0.90
C SER A 48 18.28 -0.33 -0.30
N LYS A 49 19.48 -0.81 0.04
CA LYS A 49 19.72 -2.09 0.72
C LYS A 49 19.59 -1.99 2.25
N GLU A 50 19.62 -0.77 2.77
CA GLU A 50 19.63 -0.50 4.22
C GLU A 50 18.25 -0.12 4.75
N VAL A 51 17.20 -0.32 3.95
CA VAL A 51 15.83 0.03 4.31
C VAL A 51 14.87 -1.12 4.01
N THR A 52 13.80 -1.16 4.80
CA THR A 52 12.62 -1.99 4.57
C THR A 52 11.48 -1.09 4.09
N ILE A 53 10.88 -1.48 2.96
CA ILE A 53 9.78 -0.74 2.33
C ILE A 53 8.47 -1.51 2.55
N SER A 54 7.47 -0.85 3.11
CA SER A 54 6.15 -1.41 3.36
C SER A 54 5.08 -0.56 2.69
N ALA A 55 4.47 -1.05 1.62
CA ALA A 55 3.30 -0.40 1.02
C ALA A 55 2.07 -0.62 1.93
N LYS A 56 1.55 0.46 2.52
CA LYS A 56 0.52 0.41 3.56
C LYS A 56 -0.88 0.57 3.00
N LYS A 57 -1.10 1.57 2.12
CA LYS A 57 -2.41 1.88 1.56
C LYS A 57 -2.31 2.22 0.06
N CYS A 58 -3.26 1.75 -0.75
CA CYS A 58 -3.41 2.04 -2.17
C CYS A 58 -4.86 2.48 -2.46
N VAL A 59 -5.05 3.76 -2.78
CA VAL A 59 -6.36 4.39 -3.01
C VAL A 59 -6.41 4.95 -4.42
N GLY A 60 -7.11 4.27 -5.32
CA GLY A 60 -7.14 4.62 -6.73
C GLY A 60 -5.72 4.65 -7.34
N ASN A 61 -5.33 5.80 -7.87
CA ASN A 61 -3.98 6.03 -8.42
C ASN A 61 -2.97 6.54 -7.39
N TYR A 62 -3.29 6.55 -6.09
CA TYR A 62 -2.41 7.02 -5.03
C TYR A 62 -2.01 5.88 -4.11
N ALA A 63 -0.83 6.00 -3.50
CA ALA A 63 -0.36 5.07 -2.49
C ALA A 63 0.41 5.77 -1.37
N TYR A 64 0.37 5.14 -0.19
CA TYR A 64 1.18 5.45 0.97
C TYR A 64 2.04 4.23 1.31
N ALA A 65 3.33 4.48 1.49
CA ALA A 65 4.30 3.49 1.94
C ALA A 65 5.17 4.05 3.06
N GLU A 66 5.69 3.16 3.89
CA GLU A 66 6.70 3.48 4.89
C GLU A 66 8.05 2.93 4.44
N VAL A 67 9.11 3.69 4.71
CA VAL A 67 10.48 3.27 4.53
C VAL A 67 11.21 3.39 5.86
N ALA A 68 11.41 2.25 6.50
CA ALA A 68 12.11 2.16 7.78
C ALA A 68 13.57 1.75 7.52
N PRO A 69 14.57 2.40 8.12
CA PRO A 69 15.94 1.93 8.03
C PRO A 69 16.10 0.63 8.84
N ASN A 70 16.92 -0.29 8.33
CA ASN A 70 17.19 -1.58 8.97
C ASN A 70 18.02 -1.42 10.26
N LYS A 71 18.66 -0.26 10.43
CA LYS A 71 19.37 0.16 11.64
C LYS A 71 18.76 1.49 12.11
N PRO A 72 18.75 1.79 13.41
CA PRO A 72 18.13 3.00 13.95
C PRO A 72 19.03 4.24 13.74
N ILE A 73 19.38 4.53 12.49
CA ILE A 73 20.21 5.68 12.10
C ILE A 73 19.37 6.91 11.76
N THR A 74 18.12 6.71 11.32
CA THR A 74 17.15 7.76 10.98
C THR A 74 15.74 7.28 11.34
N ASP A 75 14.78 8.21 11.30
CA ASP A 75 13.37 7.87 11.47
C ASP A 75 12.80 7.11 10.26
N THR A 76 11.66 6.45 10.48
CA THR A 76 10.84 5.89 9.39
C THR A 76 10.27 7.02 8.55
N ALA A 77 10.56 6.99 7.25
CA ALA A 77 9.99 7.93 6.30
C ALA A 77 8.62 7.47 5.81
N MET A 78 7.73 8.43 5.64
CA MET A 78 6.48 8.31 4.91
C MET A 78 6.71 8.69 3.44
N VAL A 79 6.17 7.88 2.53
CA VAL A 79 6.32 8.07 1.08
C VAL A 79 4.96 8.02 0.43
N TYR A 80 4.61 9.10 -0.25
CA TYR A 80 3.39 9.20 -1.04
C TYR A 80 3.71 9.06 -2.52
N LEU A 81 2.92 8.25 -3.22
CA LEU A 81 3.10 7.96 -4.63
C LEU A 81 1.84 8.21 -5.43
N HIS A 82 2.02 8.53 -6.71
CA HIS A 82 0.95 8.61 -7.69
C HIS A 82 1.29 7.73 -8.91
N LYS A 83 0.28 7.07 -9.46
CA LYS A 83 0.39 6.24 -10.64
C LYS A 83 0.22 7.11 -11.88
N GLU A 84 1.28 7.23 -12.67
CA GLU A 84 1.31 7.96 -13.93
C GLU A 84 1.52 6.98 -15.09
N GLY A 85 0.48 6.81 -15.91
CA GLY A 85 0.47 5.80 -16.96
C GLY A 85 0.65 4.39 -16.40
N LYS A 86 1.74 3.72 -16.76
CA LYS A 86 2.03 2.34 -16.34
C LYS A 86 2.89 2.24 -15.07
N GLY A 87 3.34 3.35 -14.49
CA GLY A 87 4.31 3.33 -13.38
C GLY A 87 3.91 4.17 -12.17
N TRP A 88 4.44 3.80 -11.01
CA TRP A 88 4.35 4.61 -9.79
C TRP A 88 5.49 5.63 -9.74
N LYS A 89 5.18 6.86 -9.31
CA LYS A 89 6.17 7.91 -9.05
C LYS A 89 6.03 8.42 -7.62
N VAL A 90 7.16 8.65 -6.98
CA VAL A 90 7.22 9.30 -5.66
C VAL A 90 6.79 10.76 -5.84
N MET A 91 5.73 11.15 -5.14
CA MET A 91 5.29 12.54 -5.06
C MET A 91 6.07 13.29 -3.99
N ASN A 92 6.20 12.68 -2.80
CA ASN A 92 6.89 13.28 -1.67
C ASN A 92 7.39 12.22 -0.69
N TRP A 93 8.44 12.56 0.05
CA TRP A 93 9.14 11.72 1.00
C TRP A 93 9.52 12.57 2.21
N GLY A 94 9.18 12.12 3.42
CA GLY A 94 9.51 12.85 4.64
C GLY A 94 8.99 12.15 5.89
N THR A 95 9.20 12.75 7.05
CA THR A 95 8.70 12.28 8.35
C THR A 95 7.44 13.03 8.80
N SER A 96 7.06 14.09 8.07
CA SER A 96 5.83 14.86 8.24
C SER A 96 5.51 15.63 6.95
N PHE A 97 4.27 16.07 6.80
CA PHE A 97 3.83 16.86 5.65
C PHE A 97 2.84 17.93 6.07
N ASP A 98 2.88 19.07 5.38
CA ASP A 98 1.91 20.14 5.57
C ASP A 98 0.52 19.78 5.01
N GLU A 99 -0.49 20.50 5.48
CA GLU A 99 -1.88 20.30 5.06
C GLU A 99 -2.10 20.59 3.57
N THR A 100 -1.31 21.48 2.97
CA THR A 100 -1.44 21.85 1.55
C THR A 100 -1.07 20.69 0.64
N PHE A 101 -0.04 19.92 1.02
CA PHE A 101 0.32 18.68 0.35
C PHE A 101 -0.73 17.60 0.60
N LEU A 102 -1.12 17.36 1.85
CA LEU A 102 -2.09 16.32 2.21
C LEU A 102 -3.46 16.55 1.55
N ALA A 103 -3.86 17.80 1.34
CA ALA A 103 -5.10 18.15 0.64
C ALA A 103 -5.15 17.64 -0.81
N LYS A 104 -4.00 17.39 -1.45
CA LYS A 104 -3.90 16.84 -2.82
C LYS A 104 -4.14 15.33 -2.87
N LEU A 105 -4.14 14.65 -1.72
CA LEU A 105 -4.30 13.20 -1.62
C LEU A 105 -5.77 12.82 -1.37
N PRO A 106 -6.18 11.59 -1.74
CA PRO A 106 -7.41 10.99 -1.24
C PRO A 106 -7.48 11.06 0.28
N LYS A 107 -8.68 11.29 0.84
CA LYS A 107 -8.88 11.51 2.29
C LYS A 107 -8.34 10.36 3.13
N GLU A 108 -8.42 9.14 2.59
CA GLU A 108 -8.04 7.89 3.21
C GLU A 108 -6.52 7.72 3.36
N LEU A 109 -5.75 8.54 2.63
CA LEU A 109 -4.29 8.61 2.74
C LEU A 109 -3.81 9.75 3.63
N ARG A 110 -4.67 10.69 4.05
CA ARG A 110 -4.24 11.88 4.81
C ARG A 110 -3.89 11.57 6.26
N ASN A 111 -4.47 10.50 6.80
CA ASN A 111 -4.20 9.96 8.13
C ASN A 111 -3.62 8.54 7.98
N PRO A 112 -2.32 8.43 7.67
CA PRO A 112 -1.64 7.16 7.44
C PRO A 112 -1.73 6.21 8.62
#